data_AF-A0A1X6XJH2-F1
#
_entry.id   AF-A0A1X6XJH2-F1
#
_cell.length_a   1.000
_cell.length_b   1.000
_cell.length_c   1.000
_cell.angle_alpha   90.00
_cell.angle_beta   90.00
_cell.angle_gamma   90.00
#
_symmetry.space_group_name_H-M   'P 1'
#
loop_
_entity.id
_entity.type
_entity.pdbx_description
1 polymer ?
#
loop_
_entity_poly.entity_id
_entity_poly.type
_entity_poly.pdbx_seq_one_letter_code
_entity_poly.pdbx_strand_id
1 'polypeptide(L)'
;MSDIFAADLHPRKTEVVARRLSARFGTELTAADLRMLTSFRFDDPAGEVGCETHIVAVTLPDAGEVVVQVPLTYRGAPLDEAPDEALVTTMDHSVLGERWVYEAAHDPVYVTELLLAITDADGAAEQFLVEDDGSKSRITEGLANVNGTGPGIDPSRAAVDADEAAGAEGARSADPTLAASLPEVGYAGDRTLISMRGTALEVYDVLDLGSPSAEGEGVPGGWSVDAGQLVATWDGQKPPVTLARIVV
;
A
#
# COMPACT_ATOMS: atom_id res chain seq x y z
N MET A 1 2.02 7.71 12.58
CA MET A 1 1.67 8.99 11.94
C MET A 1 2.70 9.27 10.87
N SER A 2 2.29 9.70 9.69
CA SER A 2 3.17 9.88 8.54
C SER A 2 3.39 11.36 8.21
N ASP A 3 4.64 11.79 8.19
CA ASP A 3 5.04 13.14 7.76
C ASP A 3 5.21 13.23 6.24
N ILE A 4 4.71 14.32 5.65
CA ILE A 4 4.85 14.70 4.24
C ILE A 4 5.48 16.07 4.19
N PHE A 5 6.65 16.17 3.58
CA PHE A 5 7.35 17.44 3.44
C PHE A 5 6.92 18.15 2.17
N ALA A 6 6.79 19.48 2.24
CA ALA A 6 6.71 20.33 1.05
C ALA A 6 8.05 20.28 0.30
N ALA A 7 8.18 19.35 -0.64
CA ALA A 7 9.45 19.06 -1.30
C ALA A 7 9.32 19.01 -2.82
N ASP A 8 10.40 19.44 -3.49
CA ASP A 8 10.59 19.21 -4.91
C ASP A 8 11.16 17.79 -5.09
N LEU A 9 10.50 17.01 -5.96
CA LEU A 9 10.83 15.62 -6.21
C LEU A 9 11.21 15.42 -7.67
N HIS A 10 12.36 14.77 -7.91
CA HIS A 10 12.84 14.43 -9.26
C HIS A 10 13.32 12.99 -9.33
N PRO A 11 12.67 12.10 -10.10
CA PRO A 11 11.41 12.32 -10.82
C PRO A 11 10.24 12.62 -9.87
N ARG A 12 9.14 13.17 -10.40
CA ARG A 12 7.91 13.41 -9.64
C ARG A 12 7.21 12.09 -9.32
N LYS A 13 6.41 12.04 -8.25
CA LYS A 13 5.62 10.85 -7.89
C LYS A 13 4.79 10.30 -9.06
N THR A 14 4.15 11.16 -9.85
CA THR A 14 3.37 10.75 -11.02
C THR A 14 4.21 10.08 -12.11
N GLU A 15 5.47 10.50 -12.28
CA GLU A 15 6.40 9.88 -13.22
C GLU A 15 6.90 8.53 -12.70
N VAL A 16 7.11 8.40 -11.39
CA VAL A 16 7.41 7.11 -10.74
C VAL A 16 6.26 6.12 -10.91
N VAL A 17 5.03 6.56 -10.65
CA VAL A 17 3.81 5.76 -10.84
C VAL A 17 3.68 5.32 -12.30
N ALA A 18 3.85 6.25 -13.25
CA ALA A 18 3.81 5.92 -14.67
C ALA A 18 4.85 4.85 -15.03
N ARG A 19 6.09 4.99 -14.56
CA ARG A 19 7.14 3.99 -14.76
C ARG A 19 6.76 2.62 -14.22
N ARG A 20 6.22 2.54 -12.99
CA ARG A 20 5.80 1.27 -12.40
C ARG A 20 4.68 0.62 -13.21
N LEU A 21 3.70 1.40 -13.65
CA LEU A 21 2.60 0.91 -14.49
C LEU A 21 3.07 0.49 -15.88
N SER A 22 4.04 1.18 -16.46
CA SER A 22 4.65 0.78 -17.73
C SER A 22 5.28 -0.61 -17.63
N ALA A 23 6.05 -0.85 -16.56
CA ALA A 23 6.63 -2.16 -16.27
C ALA A 23 5.54 -3.22 -16.01
N ARG A 24 4.45 -2.86 -15.33
CA ARG A 24 3.36 -3.80 -15.00
C ARG A 24 2.58 -4.27 -16.24
N PHE A 25 2.28 -3.35 -17.14
CA PHE A 25 1.42 -3.60 -18.31
C PHE A 25 2.18 -3.85 -19.60
N GLY A 26 3.51 -3.67 -19.60
CA GLY A 26 4.32 -3.84 -20.81
C GLY A 26 4.00 -2.81 -21.90
N THR A 27 3.52 -1.63 -21.51
CA THR A 27 3.19 -0.52 -22.42
C THR A 27 3.82 0.77 -21.91
N GLU A 28 4.28 1.64 -22.79
CA GLU A 28 4.83 2.94 -22.40
C GLU A 28 3.71 3.86 -21.91
N LEU A 29 3.74 4.21 -20.62
CA LEU A 29 2.85 5.16 -19.98
C LEU A 29 3.64 6.34 -19.44
N THR A 30 3.01 7.51 -19.47
CA THR A 30 3.52 8.76 -18.93
C THR A 30 2.58 9.31 -17.88
N ALA A 31 3.02 10.31 -17.12
CA ALA A 31 2.14 11.00 -16.16
C ALA A 31 0.88 11.62 -16.81
N ALA A 32 0.89 11.87 -18.12
CA ALA A 32 -0.27 12.40 -18.84
C ALA A 32 -1.37 11.35 -19.08
N ASP A 33 -1.03 10.06 -19.02
CA ASP A 33 -1.96 8.94 -19.19
C ASP A 33 -2.66 8.58 -17.87
N LEU A 34 -2.31 9.27 -16.79
CA LEU A 34 -2.72 8.96 -15.42
C LEU A 34 -3.62 10.06 -14.84
N ARG A 35 -4.60 9.61 -14.07
CA ARG A 35 -5.38 10.47 -13.16
C ARG A 35 -5.29 9.91 -11.76
N MET A 36 -4.54 10.62 -10.90
CA MET A 36 -4.41 10.29 -9.49
C MET A 36 -5.78 10.45 -8.81
N LEU A 37 -6.36 9.36 -8.32
CA LEU A 37 -7.68 9.39 -7.68
C LEU A 37 -7.56 9.69 -6.20
N THR A 38 -6.64 8.97 -5.53
CA THR A 38 -6.39 9.10 -4.10
C THR A 38 -5.09 8.39 -3.72
N SER A 39 -4.68 8.51 -2.47
CA SER A 39 -3.62 7.70 -1.88
C SER A 39 -3.88 7.43 -0.41
N PHE A 40 -3.13 6.49 0.14
CA PHE A 40 -3.03 6.26 1.58
C PHE A 40 -1.61 5.84 1.93
N ARG A 41 -1.30 5.86 3.23
CA ARG A 41 0.01 5.45 3.74
C ARG A 41 -0.16 4.50 4.90
N PHE A 42 0.79 3.58 5.04
CA PHE A 42 1.00 2.87 6.29
C PHE A 42 2.11 3.57 7.08
N ASP A 43 2.08 3.40 8.39
CA ASP A 43 3.07 3.96 9.29
C ASP A 43 4.23 2.99 9.40
N ASP A 44 5.47 3.42 9.12
CA ASP A 44 6.64 2.66 9.52
C ASP A 44 6.95 3.00 10.99
N PRO A 45 6.90 2.04 11.93
CA PRO A 45 7.19 2.31 13.33
C PRO A 45 8.62 2.83 13.57
N ALA A 46 9.57 2.51 12.69
CA ALA A 46 10.94 3.03 12.76
C ALA A 46 11.08 4.43 12.13
N GLY A 47 10.12 4.86 11.30
CA GLY A 47 10.14 6.16 10.62
C GLY A 47 11.15 6.28 9.47
N GLU A 48 11.68 5.17 8.97
CA GLU A 48 12.76 5.12 7.97
C GLU A 48 12.23 4.91 6.54
N VAL A 49 11.10 4.21 6.41
CA VAL A 49 10.51 3.81 5.15
C VAL A 49 9.16 4.49 4.95
N GLY A 50 9.06 5.30 3.90
CA GLY A 50 7.77 5.83 3.49
C GLY A 50 6.95 4.77 2.78
N CYS A 51 5.85 4.28 3.36
CA CYS A 51 4.94 3.33 2.73
C CYS A 51 3.73 4.06 2.15
N GLU A 52 3.58 4.14 0.83
CA GLU A 52 2.48 4.87 0.17
C GLU A 52 1.86 4.05 -0.95
N THR A 53 0.54 4.02 -0.99
CA THR A 53 -0.20 3.39 -2.07
C THR A 53 -1.02 4.44 -2.80
N HIS A 54 -0.79 4.58 -4.10
CA HIS A 54 -1.59 5.42 -4.98
C HIS A 54 -2.71 4.61 -5.62
N ILE A 55 -3.91 5.18 -5.70
CA ILE A 55 -5.00 4.65 -6.53
C ILE A 55 -5.17 5.58 -7.72
N VAL A 56 -5.11 5.01 -8.93
CA VAL A 56 -4.92 5.76 -10.18
C VAL A 56 -5.85 5.21 -11.24
N ALA A 57 -6.53 6.09 -11.98
CA ALA A 57 -7.15 5.73 -13.24
C ALA A 57 -6.12 5.86 -14.36
N VAL A 58 -5.97 4.82 -15.19
CA VAL A 58 -5.04 4.76 -16.32
C VAL A 58 -5.78 4.29 -17.56
N THR A 59 -5.54 4.95 -18.69
CA THR A 59 -6.11 4.54 -19.98
C THR A 59 -5.14 3.60 -20.68
N LEU A 60 -5.52 2.34 -20.83
CA LEU A 60 -4.73 1.33 -21.54
C LEU A 60 -5.22 1.18 -23.00
N PRO A 61 -4.30 0.99 -23.97
CA PRO A 61 -4.66 0.91 -25.40
C PRO A 61 -5.77 -0.11 -25.73
N ASP A 62 -5.72 -1.30 -25.12
CA ASP A 62 -6.62 -2.41 -25.45
C ASP A 62 -7.75 -2.66 -24.43
N ALA A 63 -7.70 -2.00 -23.26
CA ALA A 63 -8.64 -2.23 -22.16
C ALA A 63 -9.47 -0.99 -21.78
N GLY A 64 -9.16 0.19 -22.34
CA GLY A 64 -9.81 1.43 -21.94
C GLY A 64 -9.32 1.93 -20.57
N GLU A 65 -10.12 2.76 -19.91
CA GLU A 65 -9.80 3.25 -18.56
C GLU A 65 -9.99 2.13 -17.54
N VAL A 66 -8.93 1.83 -16.78
CA VAL A 66 -8.95 0.92 -15.63
C VAL A 66 -8.45 1.64 -14.39
N VAL A 67 -8.90 1.22 -13.21
CA VAL A 67 -8.40 1.74 -11.93
C VAL A 67 -7.44 0.74 -11.32
N VAL A 68 -6.29 1.22 -10.89
CA VAL A 68 -5.18 0.41 -10.40
C VAL A 68 -4.67 0.95 -9.08
N GLN A 69 -4.13 0.06 -8.24
CA GLN A 69 -3.33 0.48 -7.08
C GLN A 69 -1.83 0.33 -7.37
N VAL A 70 -1.03 1.24 -6.84
CA VAL A 70 0.42 1.29 -7.03
C VAL A 70 1.08 1.50 -5.67
N PRO A 71 1.40 0.41 -4.95
CA PRO A 71 2.08 0.48 -3.67
C PRO A 71 3.58 0.68 -3.87
N LEU A 72 4.13 1.72 -3.24
CA LEU A 72 5.54 2.13 -3.34
C LEU A 72 6.14 2.31 -1.94
N THR A 73 7.42 1.95 -1.80
CA THR A 73 8.22 2.35 -0.64
C THR A 73 9.31 3.34 -1.01
N TYR A 74 9.58 4.29 -0.12
CA TYR A 74 10.62 5.31 -0.26
C TYR A 74 11.64 5.17 0.86
N ARG A 75 12.84 4.67 0.56
CA ARG A 75 13.92 4.42 1.53
C ARG A 75 15.02 5.46 1.43
N GLY A 76 15.68 5.76 2.54
CA GLY A 76 16.87 6.63 2.60
C GLY A 76 18.19 5.93 2.22
N ALA A 77 18.14 4.62 1.96
CA ALA A 77 19.26 3.80 1.50
C ALA A 77 18.71 2.67 0.61
N PRO A 78 19.55 2.02 -0.24
CA PRO A 78 19.16 0.83 -0.97
C PRO A 78 18.62 -0.27 -0.03
N LEU A 79 17.64 -1.04 -0.49
CA LEU A 79 17.22 -2.26 0.16
C LEU A 79 18.21 -3.38 -0.18
N ASP A 80 18.92 -3.86 0.83
CA ASP A 80 19.87 -4.97 0.68
C ASP A 80 19.15 -6.24 0.16
N GLU A 81 19.83 -6.94 -0.75
CA GLU A 81 19.39 -8.20 -1.35
C GLU A 81 18.10 -8.14 -2.19
N ALA A 82 17.47 -6.97 -2.33
CA ALA A 82 16.30 -6.80 -3.21
C ALA A 82 16.65 -7.19 -4.65
N PRO A 83 15.74 -7.87 -5.37
CA PRO A 83 15.95 -8.15 -6.78
C PRO A 83 15.99 -6.83 -7.56
N ASP A 84 16.77 -6.79 -8.64
CA ASP A 84 16.97 -5.57 -9.43
C ASP A 84 15.64 -5.00 -9.96
N GLU A 85 14.71 -5.88 -10.33
CA GLU A 85 13.37 -5.51 -10.81
C GLU A 85 12.47 -4.87 -9.75
N ALA A 86 12.79 -4.99 -8.46
CA ALA A 86 12.03 -4.33 -7.40
C ALA A 86 12.27 -2.82 -7.36
N LEU A 87 13.45 -2.36 -7.80
CA LEU A 87 13.78 -0.93 -7.83
C LEU A 87 13.08 -0.25 -9.00
N VAL A 88 12.15 0.65 -8.70
CA VAL A 88 11.46 1.45 -9.73
C VAL A 88 12.36 2.60 -10.21
N THR A 89 12.97 3.31 -9.26
CA THR A 89 13.89 4.43 -9.53
C THR A 89 14.62 4.88 -8.27
N THR A 90 15.67 5.67 -8.43
CA THR A 90 16.07 6.66 -7.41
C THR A 90 15.33 7.99 -7.65
N MET A 91 15.17 8.77 -6.58
CA MET A 91 14.47 10.06 -6.56
C MET A 91 15.23 11.06 -5.69
N ASP A 92 15.52 12.23 -6.22
CA ASP A 92 16.02 13.37 -5.46
C ASP A 92 14.86 14.01 -4.70
N HIS A 93 14.99 14.09 -3.38
CA HIS A 93 14.03 14.78 -2.50
C HIS A 93 14.70 15.99 -1.85
N SER A 94 14.21 17.20 -2.13
CA SER A 94 14.87 18.45 -1.69
C SER A 94 15.12 18.55 -0.18
N VAL A 95 14.25 17.97 0.65
CA VAL A 95 14.39 17.94 2.12
C VAL A 95 15.14 16.71 2.65
N LEU A 96 14.89 15.52 2.09
CA LEU A 96 15.32 14.24 2.67
C LEU A 96 16.53 13.61 1.95
N GLY A 97 17.01 14.23 0.88
CA GLY A 97 18.12 13.73 0.06
C GLY A 97 17.67 12.67 -0.95
N GLU A 98 18.62 11.86 -1.41
CA GLU A 98 18.35 10.77 -2.35
C GLU A 98 17.47 9.69 -1.72
N ARG A 99 16.47 9.23 -2.47
CA ARG A 99 15.52 8.19 -2.08
C ARG A 99 15.56 7.04 -3.07
N TRP A 100 15.53 5.81 -2.56
CA TRP A 100 15.33 4.61 -3.36
C TRP A 100 13.85 4.24 -3.33
N VAL A 101 13.24 4.16 -4.51
CA VAL A 101 11.81 3.89 -4.65
C VAL A 101 11.61 2.48 -5.19
N TYR A 102 10.98 1.64 -4.39
CA TYR A 102 10.72 0.24 -4.71
C TYR A 102 9.24 -0.02 -4.95
N GLU A 103 8.95 -1.08 -5.72
CA GLU A 103 7.65 -1.73 -5.62
C GLU A 103 7.49 -2.30 -4.21
N ALA A 104 6.48 -1.85 -3.50
CA ALA A 104 6.37 -2.11 -2.07
C ALA A 104 6.16 -3.59 -1.72
N ALA A 105 5.67 -4.41 -2.66
CA ALA A 105 5.53 -5.85 -2.46
C ALA A 105 6.86 -6.55 -2.14
N HIS A 106 7.99 -5.97 -2.56
CA HIS A 106 9.35 -6.47 -2.26
C HIS A 106 9.92 -5.90 -0.97
N ASP A 107 9.23 -4.98 -0.31
CA ASP A 107 9.70 -4.33 0.91
C ASP A 107 9.09 -4.98 2.17
N PRO A 108 9.90 -5.62 3.03
CA PRO A 108 9.38 -6.29 4.22
C PRO A 108 8.66 -5.35 5.20
N VAL A 109 8.99 -4.05 5.19
CA VAL A 109 8.29 -3.06 6.03
C VAL A 109 6.86 -2.89 5.55
N TYR A 110 6.65 -2.68 4.25
CA TYR A 110 5.32 -2.55 3.68
C TYR A 110 4.48 -3.82 3.89
N VAL A 111 5.07 -5.00 3.66
CA VAL A 111 4.36 -6.28 3.81
C VAL A 111 3.95 -6.51 5.26
N THR A 112 4.81 -6.15 6.22
CA THR A 112 4.49 -6.25 7.65
C THR A 112 3.34 -5.31 8.03
N GLU A 113 3.41 -4.05 7.63
CA GLU A 113 2.37 -3.07 7.95
C GLU A 113 1.03 -3.37 7.25
N LEU A 114 1.06 -3.87 6.01
CA LEU A 114 -0.13 -4.35 5.32
C LEU A 114 -0.78 -5.51 6.09
N LEU A 115 0.01 -6.49 6.53
CA LEU A 115 -0.50 -7.62 7.29
C LEU A 115 -1.13 -7.16 8.60
N LEU A 116 -0.44 -6.30 9.36
CA LEU A 116 -0.95 -5.74 10.62
C LEU A 116 -2.24 -4.94 10.41
N ALA A 117 -2.29 -4.10 9.37
CA ALA A 117 -3.52 -3.36 9.04
C ALA A 117 -4.71 -4.31 8.83
N ILE A 118 -4.50 -5.42 8.12
CA ILE A 118 -5.54 -6.43 7.89
C ILE A 118 -5.93 -7.15 9.20
N THR A 119 -4.96 -7.66 9.96
CA THR A 119 -5.21 -8.52 11.12
C THR A 119 -5.79 -7.76 12.31
N ASP A 120 -5.35 -6.52 12.50
CA ASP A 120 -5.72 -5.71 13.66
C ASP A 120 -7.00 -4.89 13.40
N ALA A 121 -7.58 -5.04 12.20
CA ALA A 121 -8.69 -4.23 11.70
C ALA A 121 -8.38 -2.72 11.80
N ASP A 122 -7.12 -2.37 11.54
CA ASP A 122 -6.62 -0.99 11.55
C ASP A 122 -6.66 -0.40 10.13
N GLY A 123 -6.44 0.91 10.02
CA GLY A 123 -6.54 1.65 8.79
C GLY A 123 -5.24 2.31 8.32
N ALA A 124 -5.39 3.25 7.40
CA ALA A 124 -4.30 4.08 6.95
C ALA A 124 -3.77 4.99 8.07
N ALA A 125 -2.46 5.28 8.03
CA ALA A 125 -1.83 6.22 8.92
C ALA A 125 -2.39 7.64 8.75
N GLU A 126 -2.54 8.38 9.85
CA GLU A 126 -2.78 9.82 9.80
C GLU A 126 -1.60 10.53 9.13
N GLN A 127 -1.87 11.44 8.20
CA GLN A 127 -0.86 12.14 7.42
C GLN A 127 -0.80 13.62 7.78
N PHE A 128 0.41 14.16 7.86
CA PHE A 128 0.66 15.55 8.22
C PHE A 128 1.57 16.23 7.19
N LEU A 129 1.16 17.38 6.67
CA LEU A 129 2.04 18.27 5.93
C LEU A 129 2.96 18.98 6.91
N VAL A 130 4.27 18.87 6.67
CA VAL A 130 5.33 19.52 7.44
C VAL A 130 5.87 20.70 6.64
N GLU A 131 5.70 21.89 7.20
CA GLU A 131 6.21 23.15 6.65
C GLU A 131 7.69 23.37 7.01
N ASP A 132 8.35 24.33 6.36
CA ASP A 132 9.77 24.65 6.58
C ASP A 132 10.09 25.07 8.03
N ASP A 133 9.11 25.61 8.76
CA ASP A 133 9.25 26.00 10.17
C ASP A 133 9.04 24.82 11.14
N GLY A 134 8.79 23.62 10.61
CA GLY A 134 8.52 22.40 11.37
C GLY A 134 7.08 22.27 11.89
N SER A 135 6.20 23.24 11.60
CA SER A 135 4.78 23.12 11.93
C SER A 135 4.13 22.00 11.12
N LYS A 136 3.14 21.34 11.73
CA LYS A 136 2.43 20.20 11.14
C LYS A 136 0.94 20.50 11.02
N SER A 137 0.39 20.31 9.83
CA SER A 137 -1.05 20.37 9.59
C SER A 137 -1.57 19.02 9.12
N ARG A 138 -2.68 18.57 9.69
CA ARG A 138 -3.27 17.27 9.32
C ARG A 138 -3.88 17.36 7.92
N ILE A 139 -3.56 16.38 7.08
CA ILE A 139 -4.18 16.20 5.77
C ILE A 139 -5.44 15.36 5.96
N THR A 140 -6.59 15.89 5.52
CA THR A 140 -7.91 15.23 5.68
C THR A 140 -8.67 15.06 4.37
N GLU A 141 -8.17 15.62 3.27
CA GLU A 141 -8.82 15.59 1.95
C GLU A 141 -7.96 14.82 0.95
N GLY A 142 -8.60 14.22 -0.07
CA GLY A 142 -7.92 13.47 -1.13
C GLY A 142 -7.34 12.11 -0.73
N LEU A 143 -7.53 11.69 0.52
CA LEU A 143 -7.04 10.41 1.04
C LEU A 143 -8.11 9.31 1.01
N ALA A 144 -7.66 8.07 0.77
CA ALA A 144 -8.54 6.92 0.82
C ALA A 144 -8.83 6.59 2.28
N ASN A 145 -10.08 6.23 2.57
CA ASN A 145 -10.44 5.62 3.85
C ASN A 145 -10.22 4.11 3.72
N VAL A 146 -9.20 3.60 4.40
CA VAL A 146 -8.73 2.21 4.34
C VAL A 146 -8.93 1.56 5.69
N ASN A 147 -9.45 0.33 5.71
CA ASN A 147 -9.63 -0.45 6.93
C ASN A 147 -9.38 -1.94 6.64
N GLY A 148 -8.66 -2.59 7.54
CA GLY A 148 -8.63 -4.05 7.63
C GLY A 148 -9.90 -4.62 8.23
N THR A 149 -10.16 -5.90 7.98
CA THR A 149 -11.43 -6.54 8.38
C THR A 149 -11.29 -7.49 9.57
N GLY A 150 -10.07 -7.72 10.07
CA GLY A 150 -9.82 -8.71 11.13
C GLY A 150 -9.97 -10.16 10.62
N PRO A 151 -9.80 -11.17 11.47
CA PRO A 151 -8.85 -12.27 11.25
C PRO A 151 -9.15 -13.18 10.04
N GLY A 152 -8.22 -13.19 9.08
CA GLY A 152 -8.12 -14.16 7.98
C GLY A 152 -6.90 -15.08 8.09
N ILE A 153 -6.59 -15.56 9.29
CA ILE A 153 -5.54 -16.56 9.58
C ILE A 153 -6.16 -17.61 10.50
N ASP A 154 -5.89 -18.91 10.27
CA ASP A 154 -6.26 -19.97 11.22
C ASP A 154 -5.37 -19.87 12.47
N PRO A 155 -5.92 -19.55 13.66
CA PRO A 155 -5.13 -19.41 14.89
C PRO A 155 -4.41 -20.71 15.29
N SER A 156 -4.79 -21.88 14.75
CA SER A 156 -4.10 -23.14 14.98
C SER A 156 -2.79 -23.29 14.20
N ARG A 157 -2.59 -22.52 13.11
CA ARG A 157 -1.35 -22.53 12.32
C ARG A 157 -0.33 -21.47 12.79
N ALA A 158 -0.78 -20.42 13.47
CA ALA A 158 0.07 -19.38 14.05
C ALA A 158 0.74 -19.77 15.38
N ALA A 159 0.39 -20.93 15.95
CA ALA A 159 0.89 -21.40 17.25
C ALA A 159 2.23 -22.17 17.19
N VAL A 160 2.95 -22.10 16.08
CA VAL A 160 4.37 -22.50 16.03
C VAL A 160 5.20 -21.23 16.14
N ASP A 161 6.01 -21.14 17.19
CA ASP A 161 6.85 -19.99 17.60
C ASP A 161 6.18 -18.93 18.51
N ALA A 162 5.30 -19.36 19.41
CA ALA A 162 4.88 -18.55 20.57
C ALA A 162 5.46 -19.12 21.88
N ASP A 163 6.74 -18.86 22.14
CA ASP A 163 7.30 -18.88 23.51
C ASP A 163 8.18 -17.65 23.72
N GLU A 164 7.52 -16.49 23.89
CA GLU A 164 7.85 -15.50 24.92
C GLU A 164 6.85 -14.35 24.84
N ALA A 165 5.88 -14.35 25.75
CA ALA A 165 5.00 -13.20 25.96
C ALA A 165 5.10 -12.79 27.43
N ALA A 166 5.48 -11.53 27.70
CA ALA A 166 4.95 -10.77 28.83
C ALA A 166 5.31 -9.28 28.78
N GLY A 167 4.30 -8.45 28.50
CA GLY A 167 4.01 -7.25 29.28
C GLY A 167 4.71 -5.95 28.92
N ALA A 168 3.97 -5.02 28.30
CA ALA A 168 3.87 -3.60 28.68
C ALA A 168 2.97 -2.88 27.66
N GLU A 169 2.25 -1.86 28.09
CA GLU A 169 1.52 -0.92 27.23
C GLU A 169 2.48 -0.39 26.14
N GLY A 170 2.32 -0.89 24.91
CA GLY A 170 3.43 -0.96 23.97
C GLY A 170 3.32 0.07 22.85
N ALA A 171 4.30 0.98 22.80
CA ALA A 171 4.76 1.49 21.52
C ALA A 171 4.95 0.30 20.57
N ARG A 172 4.51 0.43 19.31
CA ARG A 172 4.69 -0.57 18.25
C ARG A 172 6.19 -0.76 18.01
N SER A 173 6.84 -1.58 18.83
CA SER A 173 8.23 -1.99 18.64
C SER A 173 8.21 -3.26 17.83
N ALA A 174 8.17 -3.12 16.50
CA ALA A 174 8.63 -4.21 15.65
C ALA A 174 10.12 -4.42 15.94
N ASP A 175 10.51 -5.64 16.29
CA ASP A 175 11.93 -5.98 16.41
C ASP A 175 12.60 -5.76 15.04
N PRO A 176 13.61 -4.89 14.93
CA PRO A 176 14.25 -4.58 13.65
C PRO A 176 14.93 -5.81 13.02
N THR A 177 15.22 -6.88 13.78
CA THR A 177 15.73 -8.14 13.23
C THR A 177 14.66 -9.02 12.60
N LEU A 178 13.37 -8.77 12.88
CA LEU A 178 12.26 -9.34 12.12
C LEU A 178 12.17 -8.72 10.69
N ALA A 179 12.91 -7.67 10.33
CA ALA A 179 12.92 -7.19 8.94
C ALA A 179 13.83 -8.01 7.99
N ALA A 180 14.50 -9.06 8.49
CA ALA A 180 15.64 -9.69 7.80
C ALA A 180 15.30 -10.67 6.66
N SER A 181 14.04 -10.96 6.36
CA SER A 181 13.68 -11.83 5.23
C SER A 181 12.89 -11.04 4.20
N LEU A 182 13.42 -10.96 2.98
CA LEU A 182 12.70 -10.35 1.87
C LEU A 182 11.44 -11.17 1.54
N PRO A 183 10.35 -10.51 1.13
CA PRO A 183 9.17 -11.20 0.63
C PRO A 183 9.48 -11.96 -0.67
N GLU A 184 8.91 -13.14 -0.84
CA GLU A 184 8.82 -13.79 -2.14
C GLU A 184 7.65 -13.16 -2.91
N VAL A 185 7.91 -12.63 -4.10
CA VAL A 185 6.93 -11.90 -4.91
C VAL A 185 6.70 -12.61 -6.25
N GLY A 186 5.43 -12.79 -6.60
CA GLY A 186 4.99 -13.28 -7.91
C GLY A 186 3.87 -12.43 -8.48
N TYR A 187 3.58 -12.59 -9.78
CA TYR A 187 2.51 -11.84 -10.45
C TYR A 187 1.55 -12.81 -11.13
N ALA A 188 0.25 -12.61 -10.92
CA ALA A 188 -0.79 -13.47 -11.48
C ALA A 188 -2.00 -12.63 -11.92
N GLY A 189 -2.16 -12.49 -13.24
CA GLY A 189 -3.31 -11.76 -13.81
C GLY A 189 -3.34 -10.31 -13.36
N ASP A 190 -4.34 -9.95 -12.57
CA ASP A 190 -4.60 -8.64 -11.99
C ASP A 190 -4.01 -8.45 -10.58
N ARG A 191 -3.16 -9.38 -10.11
CA ARG A 191 -2.67 -9.41 -8.73
C ARG A 191 -1.16 -9.59 -8.62
N THR A 192 -0.64 -9.07 -7.53
CA THR A 192 0.68 -9.40 -6.97
C THR A 192 0.50 -10.39 -5.82
N LEU A 193 1.23 -11.51 -5.88
CA LEU A 193 1.26 -12.57 -4.88
C LEU A 193 2.48 -12.37 -3.99
N ILE A 194 2.30 -12.36 -2.68
CA ILE A 194 3.38 -12.14 -1.72
C ILE A 194 3.40 -13.31 -0.74
N SER A 195 4.56 -13.89 -0.47
CA SER A 195 4.77 -14.85 0.60
C SER A 195 5.88 -14.37 1.53
N MET A 196 5.58 -14.28 2.82
CA MET A 196 6.55 -13.87 3.83
C MET A 196 6.20 -14.56 5.15
N ARG A 197 7.17 -15.25 5.75
CA ARG A 197 7.04 -15.86 7.10
C ARG A 197 5.86 -16.81 7.25
N GLY A 198 5.59 -17.61 6.21
CA GLY A 198 4.49 -18.56 6.21
C GLY A 198 3.10 -17.96 5.97
N THR A 199 3.01 -16.64 5.78
CA THR A 199 1.78 -15.94 5.39
C THR A 199 1.83 -15.63 3.90
N ALA A 200 0.71 -15.88 3.22
CA ALA A 200 0.52 -15.51 1.82
C ALA A 200 -0.52 -14.38 1.70
N LEU A 201 -0.24 -13.41 0.85
CA LEU A 201 -1.11 -12.27 0.54
C LEU A 201 -1.35 -12.19 -0.96
N GLU A 202 -2.55 -11.77 -1.33
CA GLU A 202 -2.86 -11.26 -2.67
C GLU A 202 -3.10 -9.75 -2.58
N VAL A 203 -2.39 -8.97 -3.38
CA VAL A 203 -2.61 -7.53 -3.57
C VAL A 203 -3.21 -7.33 -4.97
N TYR A 204 -4.35 -6.64 -5.06
CA TYR A 204 -5.09 -6.46 -6.31
C TYR A 204 -4.58 -5.26 -7.10
N ASP A 205 -3.74 -5.48 -8.11
CA ASP A 205 -3.16 -4.41 -8.92
C ASP A 205 -4.22 -3.65 -9.73
N VAL A 206 -5.17 -4.38 -10.35
CA VAL A 206 -6.34 -3.82 -11.03
C VAL A 206 -7.56 -3.98 -10.13
N LEU A 207 -8.25 -2.87 -9.87
CA LEU A 207 -9.33 -2.82 -8.88
C LEU A 207 -10.70 -3.06 -9.52
N ASP A 208 -11.45 -4.02 -8.98
CA ASP A 208 -12.87 -4.16 -9.26
C ASP A 208 -13.66 -3.14 -8.43
N LEU A 209 -14.17 -2.11 -9.10
CA LEU A 209 -14.93 -1.04 -8.46
C LEU A 209 -16.39 -1.43 -8.17
N GLY A 210 -16.81 -2.63 -8.58
CA GLY A 210 -18.20 -3.05 -8.61
C GLY A 210 -18.97 -2.37 -9.75
N SER A 211 -20.11 -2.96 -10.12
CA SER A 211 -21.04 -2.28 -11.03
C SER A 211 -21.73 -1.13 -10.30
N PRO A 212 -21.93 0.04 -10.93
CA PRO A 212 -22.85 1.04 -10.39
C PRO A 212 -24.24 0.41 -10.36
N SER A 213 -24.72 0.07 -9.17
CA SER A 213 -26.09 -0.42 -9.00
C SER A 213 -27.03 0.61 -9.62
N ALA A 214 -27.76 0.21 -10.67
CA ALA A 214 -28.84 1.02 -11.22
C ALA A 214 -29.76 1.44 -10.07
N GLU A 215 -30.10 2.73 -10.02
CA GLU A 215 -30.98 3.31 -9.01
C GLU A 215 -32.20 2.40 -8.78
N GLY A 216 -32.19 1.70 -7.64
CA GLY A 216 -33.26 0.82 -7.22
C GLY A 216 -33.60 1.19 -5.79
N GLU A 217 -34.79 1.77 -5.59
CA GLU A 217 -35.41 1.91 -4.29
C GLU A 217 -35.56 0.53 -3.65
N GLY A 218 -34.59 0.19 -2.82
CA GLY A 218 -34.55 -0.99 -1.97
C GLY A 218 -33.39 -0.77 -1.03
N VAL A 219 -33.59 -0.99 0.27
CA VAL A 219 -32.49 -0.92 1.25
C VAL A 219 -31.37 -1.84 0.73
N PRO A 220 -30.20 -1.31 0.30
CA PRO A 220 -29.23 -2.13 -0.39
C PRO A 220 -28.69 -3.20 0.55
N GLY A 221 -28.76 -4.45 0.09
CA GLY A 221 -28.32 -5.65 0.79
C GLY A 221 -26.86 -5.57 1.22
N GLY A 222 -26.59 -6.16 2.38
CA GLY A 222 -25.30 -6.11 3.05
C GLY A 222 -24.16 -6.52 2.14
N TRP A 223 -23.18 -5.64 2.03
CA TRP A 223 -21.88 -5.97 1.46
C TRP A 223 -21.21 -6.94 2.45
N SER A 224 -21.02 -8.19 2.03
CA SER A 224 -20.23 -9.14 2.83
C SER A 224 -18.77 -8.83 2.59
N VAL A 225 -18.13 -8.18 3.57
CA VAL A 225 -16.69 -8.07 3.60
C VAL A 225 -16.17 -9.31 4.32
N ASP A 226 -15.37 -10.12 3.64
CA ASP A 226 -14.81 -11.31 4.26
C ASP A 226 -13.71 -10.93 5.25
N ALA A 227 -13.48 -11.79 6.24
CA ALA A 227 -12.35 -11.62 7.14
C ALA A 227 -11.02 -11.79 6.36
N GLY A 228 -9.98 -11.12 6.81
CA GLY A 228 -8.65 -11.19 6.20
C GLY A 228 -8.46 -10.28 4.99
N GLN A 229 -9.20 -9.19 4.89
CA GLN A 229 -9.13 -8.26 3.76
C GLN A 229 -8.69 -6.87 4.20
N LEU A 230 -8.04 -6.15 3.28
CA LEU A 230 -7.90 -4.71 3.32
C LEU A 230 -8.90 -4.12 2.33
N VAL A 231 -9.77 -3.22 2.79
CA VAL A 231 -10.76 -2.56 1.94
C VAL A 231 -10.60 -1.04 1.98
N ALA A 232 -10.98 -0.37 0.90
CA ALA A 232 -10.91 1.08 0.80
C ALA A 232 -12.14 1.71 0.14
N THR A 233 -12.43 2.95 0.54
CA THR A 233 -13.36 3.87 -0.11
C THR A 233 -12.67 5.21 -0.32
N TRP A 234 -13.13 6.02 -1.28
CA TRP A 234 -12.60 7.36 -1.53
C TRP A 234 -13.66 8.24 -2.21
N ASP A 235 -13.36 9.52 -2.41
CA ASP A 235 -14.30 10.41 -3.09
C ASP A 235 -14.58 9.93 -4.52
N GLY A 236 -15.86 9.82 -4.87
CA GLY A 236 -16.32 9.20 -6.11
C GLY A 236 -16.46 7.67 -6.10
N GLN A 237 -15.94 6.95 -5.09
CA GLN A 237 -16.10 5.49 -4.92
C GLN A 237 -16.63 5.17 -3.52
N LYS A 238 -17.95 5.17 -3.36
CA LYS A 238 -18.62 4.89 -2.08
C LYS A 238 -18.65 3.39 -1.72
N PRO A 239 -18.85 2.45 -2.68
CA PRO A 239 -18.70 1.04 -2.38
C PRO A 239 -17.24 0.66 -2.08
N PRO A 240 -16.98 -0.13 -1.01
CA PRO A 240 -15.65 -0.56 -0.63
C PRO A 240 -15.09 -1.46 -1.71
N VAL A 241 -13.83 -1.21 -2.02
CA VAL A 241 -13.04 -1.97 -2.96
C VAL A 241 -12.03 -2.78 -2.17
N THR A 242 -11.89 -4.07 -2.47
CA THR A 242 -10.85 -4.91 -1.86
C THR A 242 -9.51 -4.58 -2.48
N LEU A 243 -8.55 -4.21 -1.64
CA LEU A 243 -7.19 -3.86 -2.05
C LEU A 243 -6.22 -5.03 -1.86
N ALA A 244 -6.39 -5.81 -0.79
CA ALA A 244 -5.56 -6.96 -0.51
C ALA A 244 -6.30 -7.98 0.34
N ARG A 245 -5.81 -9.22 0.36
CA ARG A 245 -6.32 -10.26 1.26
C ARG A 245 -5.23 -11.24 1.69
N ILE A 246 -5.42 -11.83 2.86
CA ILE A 246 -4.67 -13.00 3.31
C ILE A 246 -5.22 -14.26 2.61
N VAL A 247 -4.32 -15.12 2.17
CA VAL A 247 -4.64 -16.43 1.58
C VAL A 247 -4.45 -17.50 2.66
N VAL A 248 -5.52 -18.24 2.96
CA VAL A 248 -5.58 -19.34 3.93
C VAL A 248 -5.53 -20.71 3.28
#